data_AF-A0A0M3T474-F1
#
_entry.id   AF-A0A0M3T474-F1
#
_cell.length_a   1.000
_cell.length_b   1.000
_cell.length_c   1.000
_cell.angle_alpha   90.00
_cell.angle_beta   90.00
_cell.angle_gamma   90.00
#
_symmetry.space_group_name_H-M   'P 1'
#
loop_
_entity.id
_entity.type
_entity.pdbx_description
1 polymer ?
#
loop_
_entity_poly.entity_id
_entity_poly.type
_entity_poly.pdbx_seq_one_letter_code
_entity_poly.pdbx_strand_id
1 'polypeptide(L)'
;MIDSDRRRALDERMRTHAQDEKIRIRAGCIMAGLAVLSLAMSLTSTTTGTASAVFKIFLVVSALVSLTVGIYFASPKNRGMIFAPSRWRRIFSGVVSILGVSYFAYLLIVDPHHLANAALWPLLIANSLPTQFRSDIQIFQLADKWRTGLSRDLVWDRLAAVFDQPGLSTNIVDEQFWIEMGRDWHAGPWRHGDAARFMKIRPAIRLDFKEDDDGAAIEAYSQGRTVIGMYDVVQLAQEMSETALGQAREATS
;
A
#
# COMPACT_ATOMS: atom_id res chain seq x y z
N MET A 1 25.71 18.56 -5.20
CA MET A 1 25.73 17.13 -5.58
C MET A 1 24.55 16.34 -5.01
N ILE A 2 24.03 16.68 -3.82
CA ILE A 2 22.89 15.98 -3.18
C ILE A 2 21.55 16.15 -3.93
N ASP A 3 21.36 17.25 -4.66
CA ASP A 3 20.10 17.54 -5.38
C ASP A 3 19.89 16.69 -6.64
N SER A 4 20.98 16.26 -7.31
CA SER A 4 20.88 15.39 -8.50
C SER A 4 20.50 13.95 -8.14
N ASP A 5 20.98 13.45 -7.00
CA ASP A 5 20.68 12.09 -6.54
C ASP A 5 19.26 12.00 -5.98
N ARG A 6 18.78 13.05 -5.29
CA ARG A 6 17.37 13.17 -4.91
C ARG A 6 16.44 13.21 -6.12
N ARG A 7 16.74 14.00 -7.15
CA ARG A 7 15.93 14.04 -8.39
C ARG A 7 15.92 12.70 -9.11
N ARG A 8 17.06 12.00 -9.22
CA ARG A 8 17.14 10.66 -9.82
C ARG A 8 16.30 9.64 -9.05
N ALA A 9 16.39 9.63 -7.72
CA ALA A 9 15.58 8.75 -6.89
C ALA A 9 14.08 9.04 -7.01
N LEU A 10 13.69 10.32 -7.15
CA LEU A 10 12.31 10.73 -7.36
C LEU A 10 11.79 10.30 -8.74
N ASP A 11 12.59 10.47 -9.79
CA ASP A 11 12.25 10.04 -11.15
C ASP A 11 12.12 8.50 -11.26
N GLU A 12 12.99 7.77 -10.57
CA GLU A 12 12.93 6.30 -10.50
C GLU A 12 11.69 5.81 -9.74
N ARG A 13 11.32 6.48 -8.65
CA ARG A 13 10.07 6.23 -7.91
C ARG A 13 8.82 6.56 -8.74
N MET A 14 8.83 7.67 -9.48
CA MET A 14 7.71 8.04 -10.36
C MET A 14 7.54 7.04 -11.51
N ARG A 15 8.63 6.52 -12.07
CA ARG A 15 8.58 5.49 -13.12
C ARG A 15 8.06 4.16 -12.62
N THR A 16 8.49 3.72 -11.44
CA THR A 16 8.02 2.46 -10.83
C THR A 16 6.54 2.54 -10.47
N HIS A 17 6.08 3.66 -9.89
CA HIS A 17 4.67 3.89 -9.59
C HIS A 17 3.78 3.89 -10.86
N ALA A 18 4.22 4.58 -11.92
CA ALA A 18 3.51 4.58 -13.19
C ALA A 18 3.46 3.19 -13.86
N GLN A 19 4.49 2.36 -13.64
CA GLN A 19 4.52 0.98 -14.11
C GLN A 19 3.57 0.09 -13.31
N ASP A 20 3.53 0.23 -11.98
CA ASP A 20 2.61 -0.49 -11.11
C ASP A 20 1.15 -0.11 -11.39
N GLU A 21 0.88 1.16 -11.68
CA GLU A 21 -0.44 1.62 -12.14
C GLU A 21 -0.87 0.91 -13.42
N LYS A 22 0.01 0.81 -14.43
CA LYS A 22 -0.27 0.08 -15.68
C LYS A 22 -0.52 -1.41 -15.44
N ILE A 23 0.21 -2.03 -14.52
CA ILE A 23 0.05 -3.45 -14.18
C ILE A 23 -1.29 -3.67 -13.45
N ARG A 24 -1.65 -2.80 -12.51
CA ARG A 24 -2.91 -2.80 -11.76
C ARG A 24 -4.12 -2.62 -12.68
N ILE A 25 -4.13 -1.50 -13.42
CA ILE A 25 -4.51 -1.42 -14.84
C ILE A 25 -5.07 -2.69 -15.48
N ARG A 26 -4.12 -3.39 -16.11
CA ARG A 26 -4.31 -4.60 -16.88
C ARG A 26 -4.88 -5.74 -16.04
N ALA A 27 -4.43 -5.91 -14.80
CA ALA A 27 -4.96 -6.94 -13.91
C ALA A 27 -6.46 -6.72 -13.63
N GLY A 28 -6.89 -5.48 -13.40
CA GLY A 28 -8.30 -5.11 -13.25
C GLY A 28 -9.14 -5.46 -14.47
N CYS A 29 -8.65 -5.13 -15.67
CA CYS A 29 -9.31 -5.50 -16.93
C CYS A 29 -9.39 -7.01 -17.13
N ILE A 30 -8.31 -7.76 -16.82
CA ILE A 30 -8.29 -9.22 -16.91
C ILE A 30 -9.29 -9.83 -15.93
N MET A 31 -9.34 -9.37 -14.68
CA MET A 31 -10.33 -9.82 -13.69
C MET A 31 -11.76 -9.58 -14.17
N ALA A 32 -12.06 -8.39 -14.67
CA ALA A 32 -13.37 -8.05 -15.21
C ALA A 32 -13.74 -8.94 -16.40
N GLY A 33 -12.82 -9.16 -17.35
CA GLY A 33 -13.03 -10.04 -18.49
C GLY A 33 -13.30 -11.49 -18.09
N LEU A 34 -12.51 -12.03 -17.15
CA LEU A 34 -12.69 -13.39 -16.63
C LEU A 34 -14.00 -13.56 -15.84
N ALA A 35 -14.41 -12.53 -15.10
CA ALA A 35 -15.69 -12.51 -14.41
C ALA A 35 -16.87 -12.51 -15.39
N VAL A 36 -16.81 -11.71 -16.45
CA VAL A 36 -17.82 -11.69 -17.52
C VAL A 36 -17.88 -13.05 -18.24
N LEU A 37 -16.73 -13.65 -18.53
CA LEU A 37 -16.65 -14.99 -19.12
C LEU A 37 -17.30 -16.04 -18.23
N SER A 38 -17.00 -16.02 -16.92
CA SER A 38 -17.64 -16.91 -15.94
C SER A 38 -19.15 -16.72 -15.88
N LEU A 39 -19.63 -15.47 -15.95
CA LEU A 39 -21.06 -15.14 -15.97
C LEU A 39 -21.74 -15.72 -17.21
N ALA A 40 -21.16 -15.50 -18.39
CA ALA A 40 -21.67 -16.01 -19.65
C ALA A 40 -21.78 -17.54 -19.63
N MET A 41 -20.73 -18.24 -19.18
CA MET A 41 -20.70 -19.70 -19.08
C MET A 41 -21.68 -20.26 -18.06
N SER A 42 -21.88 -19.58 -16.93
CA SER A 42 -22.86 -19.99 -15.92
C SER A 42 -24.30 -19.82 -16.42
N LEU A 43 -24.57 -18.78 -17.20
CA LEU A 43 -25.90 -18.48 -17.74
C LEU A 43 -26.28 -19.37 -18.94
N THR A 44 -25.30 -19.77 -19.76
CA THR A 44 -25.53 -20.68 -20.90
C THR A 44 -25.54 -22.17 -20.51
N SER A 45 -25.14 -22.51 -19.29
CA SER A 45 -25.22 -23.86 -18.75
C SER A 45 -26.67 -24.34 -18.62
N THR A 46 -26.95 -25.54 -19.17
CA THR A 46 -28.27 -26.19 -19.14
C THR A 46 -28.50 -27.08 -17.92
N THR A 47 -27.62 -27.06 -16.91
CA THR A 47 -27.72 -28.01 -15.77
C THR A 47 -29.05 -27.86 -15.00
N THR A 48 -29.77 -28.98 -14.85
CA THR A 48 -31.07 -29.10 -14.19
C THR A 48 -30.94 -29.65 -12.76
N GLY A 49 -31.83 -29.24 -11.85
CA GLY A 49 -31.85 -29.67 -10.43
C GLY A 49 -31.56 -28.54 -9.43
N THR A 50 -32.09 -28.67 -8.20
CA THR A 50 -32.02 -27.65 -7.13
C THR A 50 -30.59 -27.38 -6.65
N ALA A 51 -29.76 -28.42 -6.50
CA ALA A 51 -28.34 -28.27 -6.13
C ALA A 51 -27.53 -27.51 -7.20
N SER A 52 -27.84 -27.76 -8.47
CA SER A 52 -27.26 -27.04 -9.61
C SER A 52 -27.68 -25.55 -9.63
N ALA A 53 -28.94 -25.25 -9.26
CA ALA A 53 -29.44 -23.88 -9.18
C ALA A 53 -28.72 -23.07 -8.09
N VAL A 54 -28.53 -23.64 -6.89
CA VAL A 54 -27.77 -22.99 -5.80
C VAL A 54 -26.33 -22.73 -6.21
N PHE A 55 -25.69 -23.70 -6.86
CA PHE A 55 -24.32 -23.55 -7.36
C PHE A 55 -24.20 -22.45 -8.43
N LYS A 56 -25.15 -22.36 -9.37
CA LYS A 56 -25.22 -21.25 -10.34
C LYS A 56 -25.36 -19.88 -9.68
N ILE A 57 -26.23 -19.77 -8.67
CA ILE A 57 -26.40 -18.51 -7.92
C ILE A 57 -25.07 -18.11 -7.27
N PHE A 58 -24.38 -19.06 -6.64
CA PHE A 58 -23.06 -18.81 -6.06
C PHE A 58 -22.04 -18.33 -7.10
N LEU A 59 -21.99 -18.95 -8.29
CA LEU A 59 -21.11 -18.52 -9.38
C LEU A 59 -21.43 -17.12 -9.87
N VAL A 60 -22.71 -16.80 -10.08
CA VAL A 60 -23.14 -15.48 -10.53
C VAL A 60 -22.77 -14.41 -9.50
N VAL A 61 -23.06 -14.64 -8.21
CA VAL A 61 -22.70 -13.71 -7.14
C VAL A 61 -21.19 -13.53 -7.07
N SER A 62 -20.42 -14.62 -7.12
CA SER A 62 -18.95 -14.56 -7.08
C SER A 62 -18.40 -13.79 -8.28
N ALA A 63 -18.94 -14.02 -9.48
CA ALA A 63 -18.52 -13.30 -10.69
C ALA A 63 -18.84 -11.81 -10.60
N LEU A 64 -19.99 -11.42 -10.05
CA LEU A 64 -20.32 -10.01 -9.82
C LEU A 64 -19.36 -9.35 -8.82
N VAL A 65 -18.96 -10.07 -7.76
CA VAL A 65 -17.96 -9.58 -6.81
C VAL A 65 -16.60 -9.42 -7.51
N SER A 66 -16.13 -10.43 -8.24
CA SER A 66 -14.86 -10.35 -8.98
C SER A 66 -14.86 -9.26 -10.06
N LEU A 67 -16.00 -9.02 -10.72
CA LEU A 67 -16.19 -7.91 -11.66
C LEU A 67 -16.05 -6.56 -10.95
N THR A 68 -16.69 -6.41 -9.79
CA THR A 68 -16.60 -5.19 -8.96
C THR A 68 -15.16 -4.93 -8.54
N VAL A 69 -14.45 -5.97 -8.08
CA VAL A 69 -13.02 -5.90 -7.74
C VAL A 69 -12.19 -5.55 -8.98
N GLY A 70 -12.47 -6.15 -10.13
CA GLY A 70 -11.84 -5.82 -11.42
C GLY A 70 -11.95 -4.34 -11.79
N ILE A 71 -13.16 -3.80 -11.72
CA ILE A 71 -13.44 -2.38 -11.99
C ILE A 71 -12.72 -1.49 -10.96
N TYR A 72 -12.72 -1.87 -9.68
CA TYR A 72 -12.00 -1.15 -8.63
C TYR A 72 -10.49 -1.12 -8.89
N PHE A 73 -9.89 -2.21 -9.35
CA PHE A 73 -8.48 -2.28 -9.73
C PHE A 73 -8.17 -1.43 -10.97
N ALA A 74 -9.03 -1.48 -11.99
CA ALA A 74 -8.87 -0.67 -13.21
C ALA A 74 -9.14 0.83 -12.99
N SER A 75 -9.79 1.20 -11.88
CA SER A 75 -10.16 2.58 -11.60
C SER A 75 -8.92 3.47 -11.33
N PRO A 76 -8.84 4.66 -11.95
CA PRO A 76 -7.77 5.62 -11.68
C PRO A 76 -7.82 6.18 -10.25
N LYS A 77 -8.92 5.98 -9.51
CA LYS A 77 -9.06 6.41 -8.11
C LYS A 77 -8.29 5.53 -7.10
N ASN A 78 -7.83 4.35 -7.50
CA ASN A 78 -7.19 3.37 -6.60
C ASN A 78 -5.66 3.34 -6.75
N ARG A 79 -5.00 4.50 -6.61
CA ARG A 79 -3.53 4.66 -6.81
C ARG A 79 -2.65 4.06 -5.70
N GLY A 80 -3.24 3.60 -4.61
CA GLY A 80 -2.53 3.10 -3.43
C GLY A 80 -2.28 1.59 -3.44
N MET A 81 -2.03 0.97 -4.60
CA MET A 81 -1.74 -0.47 -4.69
C MET A 81 -0.46 -0.71 -5.50
N ILE A 82 0.49 -1.39 -4.88
CA ILE A 82 1.77 -1.77 -5.48
C ILE A 82 1.72 -3.24 -5.89
N PHE A 83 2.36 -3.54 -7.02
CA PHE A 83 2.58 -4.92 -7.45
C PHE A 83 3.74 -5.53 -6.65
N ALA A 84 3.42 -6.29 -5.61
CA ALA A 84 4.40 -6.91 -4.70
C ALA A 84 4.23 -8.44 -4.62
N PRO A 85 4.40 -9.17 -5.75
CA PRO A 85 4.19 -10.60 -5.78
C PRO A 85 5.36 -11.36 -5.13
N SER A 86 5.10 -12.00 -3.98
CA SER A 86 6.05 -12.96 -3.39
C SER A 86 6.29 -14.15 -4.32
N ARG A 87 7.47 -14.77 -4.28
CA ARG A 87 7.82 -15.93 -5.14
C ARG A 87 6.76 -17.04 -5.07
N TRP A 88 6.29 -17.38 -3.86
CA TRP A 88 5.25 -18.38 -3.64
C TRP A 88 3.90 -18.00 -4.26
N ARG A 89 3.49 -16.73 -4.18
CA ARG A 89 2.25 -16.24 -4.81
C ARG A 89 2.30 -16.29 -6.33
N ARG A 90 3.46 -16.04 -6.96
CA ARG A 90 3.62 -16.19 -8.42
C ARG A 90 3.52 -17.64 -8.84
N ILE A 91 4.19 -18.54 -8.12
CA ILE A 91 4.17 -19.98 -8.39
C ILE A 91 2.74 -20.51 -8.24
N PHE A 92 2.05 -20.18 -7.15
CA PHE A 92 0.68 -20.60 -6.92
C PHE A 92 -0.28 -20.09 -8.02
N SER A 93 -0.22 -18.80 -8.38
CA SER A 93 -1.06 -18.25 -9.44
C SER A 93 -0.75 -18.87 -10.82
N GLY A 94 0.52 -19.15 -11.11
CA GLY A 94 0.91 -19.86 -12.34
C GLY A 94 0.35 -21.28 -12.39
N VAL A 95 0.47 -22.05 -11.30
CA VAL A 95 -0.07 -23.41 -11.20
C VAL A 95 -1.59 -23.43 -11.36
N VAL A 96 -2.31 -22.54 -10.66
CA VAL A 96 -3.78 -22.42 -10.77
C VAL A 96 -4.20 -22.05 -12.19
N SER A 97 -3.45 -21.17 -12.86
CA SER A 97 -3.74 -20.78 -14.25
C SER A 97 -3.54 -21.92 -15.23
N ILE A 98 -2.44 -22.69 -15.10
CA ILE A 98 -2.16 -23.85 -15.97
C ILE A 98 -3.22 -24.92 -15.77
N LEU A 99 -3.49 -25.32 -14.52
CA LEU A 99 -4.51 -26.33 -14.21
C LEU A 99 -5.90 -25.90 -14.71
N GLY A 100 -6.23 -24.61 -14.57
CA GLY A 100 -7.52 -24.09 -15.02
C GLY A 100 -7.70 -24.06 -16.53
N VAL A 101 -6.67 -23.63 -17.27
CA VAL A 101 -6.70 -23.66 -18.74
C VAL A 101 -6.74 -25.09 -19.26
N SER A 102 -5.98 -26.01 -18.65
CA SER A 102 -5.98 -27.42 -19.03
C SER A 102 -7.33 -28.10 -18.77
N TYR A 103 -7.96 -27.83 -17.62
CA TYR A 103 -9.28 -28.38 -17.30
C TYR A 103 -10.39 -27.78 -18.17
N PHE A 104 -10.33 -26.48 -18.46
CA PHE A 104 -11.25 -25.83 -19.39
C PHE A 104 -11.17 -26.43 -20.80
N ALA A 105 -9.94 -26.59 -21.33
CA ALA A 105 -9.71 -27.22 -22.62
C ALA A 105 -10.20 -28.67 -22.65
N TYR A 106 -9.98 -29.42 -21.56
CA TYR A 106 -10.51 -30.78 -21.41
C TYR A 106 -12.04 -30.81 -21.44
N LEU A 107 -12.72 -29.95 -20.69
CA LEU A 107 -14.18 -29.90 -20.66
C LEU A 107 -14.80 -29.49 -22.00
N LEU A 108 -14.16 -28.60 -22.75
CA LEU A 108 -14.60 -28.26 -24.11
C LEU A 108 -14.54 -29.46 -25.07
N ILE A 109 -13.63 -30.41 -24.83
CA ILE A 109 -13.44 -31.60 -25.67
C ILE A 109 -14.33 -32.75 -25.23
N VAL A 110 -14.48 -32.97 -23.93
CA VAL A 110 -15.07 -34.19 -23.37
C VAL A 110 -16.53 -34.03 -22.95
N ASP A 111 -16.92 -32.88 -22.38
CA ASP A 111 -18.30 -32.67 -21.92
C ASP A 111 -18.72 -31.19 -21.91
N PRO A 112 -19.15 -30.64 -23.06
CA PRO A 112 -19.56 -29.25 -23.18
C PRO A 112 -20.86 -28.92 -22.43
N HIS A 113 -21.58 -29.91 -21.87
CA HIS A 113 -22.78 -29.64 -21.07
C HIS A 113 -22.45 -29.23 -19.62
N HIS A 114 -21.21 -29.41 -19.18
CA HIS A 114 -20.73 -29.03 -17.84
C HIS A 114 -20.00 -27.67 -17.81
N LEU A 115 -20.38 -26.73 -18.68
CA LEU A 115 -19.83 -25.36 -18.72
C LEU A 115 -19.94 -24.61 -17.38
N ALA A 116 -20.89 -24.96 -16.50
CA ALA A 116 -20.95 -24.40 -15.15
C ALA A 116 -19.72 -24.75 -14.29
N ASN A 117 -19.17 -25.97 -14.41
CA ASN A 117 -17.94 -26.35 -13.70
C ASN A 117 -16.71 -25.69 -14.34
N ALA A 118 -16.75 -25.48 -15.66
CA ALA A 118 -15.74 -24.74 -16.38
C ALA A 118 -15.71 -23.24 -15.98
N ALA A 119 -16.86 -22.67 -15.59
CA ALA A 119 -16.98 -21.27 -15.16
C ALA A 119 -16.24 -20.97 -13.84
N LEU A 120 -16.00 -21.98 -12.99
CA LEU A 120 -15.19 -21.82 -11.77
C LEU A 120 -13.77 -21.33 -12.06
N TRP A 121 -13.19 -21.72 -13.19
CA TRP A 121 -11.77 -21.47 -13.46
C TRP A 121 -11.43 -20.01 -13.79
N PRO A 122 -12.16 -19.33 -14.69
CA PRO A 122 -12.02 -17.88 -14.86
C PRO A 122 -12.16 -17.14 -13.52
N LEU A 123 -13.10 -17.58 -12.68
CA LEU A 123 -13.35 -17.03 -11.34
C LEU A 123 -12.17 -17.24 -10.38
N LEU A 124 -11.58 -18.43 -10.33
CA LEU A 124 -10.41 -18.74 -9.52
C LEU A 124 -9.20 -17.92 -9.94
N ILE A 125 -8.95 -17.80 -11.24
CA ILE A 125 -7.85 -16.99 -11.78
C ILE A 125 -8.09 -15.51 -11.44
N ALA A 126 -9.30 -14.99 -11.66
CA ALA A 126 -9.68 -13.62 -11.32
C ALA A 126 -9.45 -13.32 -9.84
N ASN A 127 -9.86 -14.21 -8.94
CA ASN A 127 -9.69 -14.04 -7.48
C ASN A 127 -8.25 -14.24 -6.99
N SER A 128 -7.38 -14.86 -7.79
CA SER A 128 -5.95 -14.98 -7.47
C SER A 128 -5.15 -13.71 -7.76
N LEU A 129 -5.60 -12.89 -8.72
CA LEU A 129 -4.90 -11.67 -9.17
C LEU A 129 -4.75 -10.61 -8.06
N PRO A 130 -5.77 -10.30 -7.24
CA PRO A 130 -5.64 -9.34 -6.14
C PRO A 130 -4.54 -9.70 -5.15
N THR A 131 -4.24 -10.99 -4.98
CA THR A 131 -3.21 -11.46 -4.04
C THR A 131 -1.79 -11.06 -4.46
N GLN A 132 -1.58 -10.71 -5.73
CA GLN A 132 -0.29 -10.22 -6.24
C GLN A 132 -0.06 -8.74 -5.93
N PHE A 133 -1.12 -8.03 -5.58
CA PHE A 133 -1.09 -6.63 -5.20
C PHE A 133 -1.13 -6.52 -3.69
N ARG A 134 -0.43 -5.53 -3.17
CA ARG A 134 -0.60 -5.08 -1.80
C ARG A 134 -1.14 -3.66 -1.88
N SER A 135 -2.00 -3.30 -0.94
CA SER A 135 -2.12 -1.88 -0.59
C SER A 135 -0.72 -1.37 -0.37
N ASP A 136 -0.41 -0.19 -0.88
CA ASP A 136 0.82 0.53 -0.63
C ASP A 136 0.85 0.87 0.86
N ILE A 137 1.15 -0.15 1.65
CA ILE A 137 1.64 -0.04 3.00
C ILE A 137 3.07 0.43 2.77
N GLN A 138 3.24 1.72 2.49
CA GLN A 138 4.53 2.32 2.70
C GLN A 138 4.74 2.21 4.20
N ILE A 139 5.66 1.34 4.58
CA ILE A 139 6.36 1.53 5.83
C ILE A 139 7.03 2.88 5.62
N PHE A 140 6.47 3.90 6.26
CA PHE A 140 7.08 5.21 6.34
C PHE A 140 8.50 4.97 6.88
N GLN A 141 9.52 5.09 6.01
CA GLN A 141 10.94 4.87 6.30
C GLN A 141 11.71 6.15 5.95
N LEU A 142 11.66 7.09 6.90
CA LEU A 142 12.57 8.21 7.03
C LEU A 142 13.70 7.75 7.95
N ALA A 143 14.93 7.76 7.43
CA ALA A 143 16.13 7.59 8.21
C ALA A 143 17.06 8.76 7.86
N ASP A 144 17.40 9.58 8.85
CA ASP A 144 18.39 10.65 8.71
C ASP A 144 19.34 10.64 9.90
N LYS A 145 20.55 11.15 9.69
CA LYS A 145 21.59 11.22 10.72
C LYS A 145 22.35 12.53 10.60
N TRP A 146 22.50 13.22 11.72
CA TRP A 146 23.35 14.41 11.82
C TRP A 146 24.10 14.44 13.14
N ARG A 147 25.09 15.33 13.22
CA ARG A 147 25.88 15.58 14.43
C ARG A 147 25.49 16.91 15.05
N THR A 148 25.61 16.98 16.37
CA THR A 148 25.41 18.18 17.17
C THR A 148 26.52 18.32 18.20
N GLY A 149 26.88 19.57 18.52
CA GLY A 149 27.79 19.90 19.61
C GLY A 149 27.08 20.11 20.96
N LEU A 150 25.76 19.90 21.00
CA LEU A 150 24.95 20.09 22.19
C LEU A 150 24.93 18.81 23.03
N SER A 151 24.85 18.97 24.36
CA SER A 151 24.59 17.85 25.26
C SER A 151 23.17 17.32 25.08
N ARG A 152 22.96 16.06 25.47
CA ARG A 152 21.65 15.40 25.40
C ARG A 152 20.50 16.23 26.01
N ASP A 153 20.70 16.74 27.22
CA ASP A 153 19.67 17.50 27.94
C ASP A 153 19.26 18.76 27.16
N LEU A 154 20.26 19.47 26.60
CA LEU A 154 20.03 20.69 25.84
C LEU A 154 19.35 20.39 24.49
N VAL A 155 19.64 19.24 23.89
CA VAL A 155 18.94 18.75 22.69
C VAL A 155 17.48 18.48 23.00
N TRP A 156 17.17 17.78 24.09
CA TRP A 156 15.79 17.50 24.49
C TRP A 156 15.00 18.75 24.82
N ASP A 157 15.60 19.71 25.53
CA ASP A 157 14.96 21.00 25.84
C ASP A 157 14.60 21.76 24.56
N ARG A 158 15.53 21.81 23.60
CA ARG A 158 15.27 22.48 22.32
C ARG A 158 14.21 21.77 21.48
N LEU A 159 14.24 20.44 21.43
CA LEU A 159 13.21 19.67 20.72
C LEU A 159 11.84 19.84 21.37
N ALA A 160 11.77 19.80 22.70
CA ALA A 160 10.53 20.03 23.44
C ALA A 160 9.97 21.43 23.15
N ALA A 161 10.81 22.47 23.17
CA ALA A 161 10.39 23.83 22.86
C ALA A 161 9.90 24.00 21.42
N VAL A 162 10.59 23.39 20.44
CA VAL A 162 10.18 23.48 19.02
C VAL A 162 8.88 22.73 18.75
N PHE A 163 8.66 21.59 19.40
CA PHE A 163 7.48 20.76 19.15
C PHE A 163 6.33 20.99 20.14
N ASP A 164 6.42 21.99 21.01
CA ASP A 164 5.29 22.50 21.80
C ASP A 164 4.33 23.30 20.91
N GLN A 165 3.66 22.58 19.99
CA GLN A 165 2.75 23.15 19.00
C GLN A 165 1.42 22.40 18.99
N PRO A 166 0.30 23.08 18.63
CA PRO A 166 -0.99 22.44 18.46
C PRO A 166 -0.91 21.27 17.46
N GLY A 167 -1.50 20.15 17.83
CA GLY A 167 -1.56 18.95 16.99
C GLY A 167 -0.32 18.06 17.06
N LEU A 168 0.74 18.44 17.78
CA LEU A 168 1.86 17.56 18.09
C LEU A 168 1.76 16.98 19.49
N SER A 169 2.41 15.84 19.71
CA SER A 169 2.64 15.28 21.02
C SER A 169 4.07 14.75 21.08
N THR A 170 4.81 15.15 22.10
CA THR A 170 6.16 14.65 22.35
C THR A 170 6.21 13.78 23.59
N ASN A 171 7.11 12.81 23.59
CA ASN A 171 7.36 11.96 24.75
C ASN A 171 8.81 11.49 24.77
N ILE A 172 9.37 11.25 25.95
CA ILE A 172 10.71 10.68 26.11
C ILE A 172 10.56 9.31 26.74
N VAL A 173 11.00 8.27 26.03
CA VAL A 173 10.92 6.87 26.47
C VAL A 173 12.25 6.21 26.20
N ASP A 174 12.86 5.60 27.23
CA ASP A 174 14.13 4.85 27.12
C ASP A 174 15.25 5.63 26.41
N GLU A 175 15.42 6.90 26.77
CA GLU A 175 16.38 7.84 26.14
C GLU A 175 16.11 8.19 24.67
N GLN A 176 14.90 7.90 24.18
CA GLN A 176 14.46 8.23 22.82
C GLN A 176 13.44 9.35 22.86
N PHE A 177 13.60 10.35 21.99
CA PHE A 177 12.65 11.45 21.87
C PHE A 177 11.64 11.12 20.77
N TRP A 178 10.37 11.06 21.13
CA TRP A 178 9.26 10.71 20.26
C TRP A 178 8.47 11.95 19.89
N ILE A 179 8.08 12.05 18.61
CA ILE A 179 7.24 13.10 18.06
C ILE A 179 6.09 12.44 17.32
N GLU A 180 4.88 12.50 17.88
CA GLU A 180 3.65 12.09 17.21
C GLU A 180 2.97 13.28 16.55
N MET A 181 2.61 13.12 15.28
CA MET A 181 2.01 14.16 14.47
C MET A 181 0.51 13.91 14.28
N GLY A 182 -0.31 14.81 14.81
CA GLY A 182 -1.76 14.78 14.69
C GLY A 182 -2.26 15.46 13.41
N ARG A 183 -3.50 15.13 13.02
CA ARG A 183 -4.18 15.72 11.86
C ARG A 183 -4.37 17.24 11.95
N ASP A 184 -4.35 17.78 13.17
CA ASP A 184 -4.58 19.21 13.46
C ASP A 184 -3.28 20.02 13.47
N TRP A 185 -2.14 19.36 13.25
CA TRP A 185 -0.86 20.04 13.11
C TRP A 185 -0.76 20.70 11.73
N HIS A 186 -0.31 21.94 11.68
CA HIS A 186 -0.20 22.72 10.44
C HIS A 186 1.10 23.53 10.42
N ALA A 187 2.23 22.86 10.12
CA ALA A 187 3.55 23.51 10.10
C ALA A 187 4.02 23.96 8.70
N GLY A 188 3.33 23.58 7.62
CA GLY A 188 3.74 23.94 6.28
C GLY A 188 2.67 23.73 5.21
N PRO A 189 2.91 24.27 4.00
CA PRO A 189 2.03 24.04 2.86
C PRO A 189 2.23 22.62 2.31
N TRP A 190 1.56 21.65 2.92
CA TRP A 190 1.56 20.26 2.50
C TRP A 190 0.67 20.07 1.28
N ARG A 191 1.19 19.43 0.22
CA ARG A 191 0.43 19.19 -1.01
C ARG A 191 -0.75 18.27 -0.77
N HIS A 192 -0.63 17.39 0.22
CA HIS A 192 -1.65 16.40 0.57
C HIS A 192 -2.40 16.77 1.86
N GLY A 193 -2.42 18.04 2.27
CA GLY A 193 -3.05 18.51 3.52
C GLY A 193 -4.51 18.08 3.69
N ASP A 194 -5.29 18.07 2.60
CA ASP A 194 -6.70 17.62 2.61
C ASP A 194 -6.88 16.15 3.04
N ALA A 195 -5.82 15.35 3.02
CA ALA A 195 -5.85 13.96 3.46
C ALA A 195 -5.88 13.81 4.98
N ALA A 196 -5.60 14.88 5.75
CA ALA A 196 -5.57 14.87 7.21
C ALA A 196 -6.91 14.37 7.83
N ARG A 197 -8.04 14.70 7.21
CA ARG A 197 -9.38 14.24 7.64
C ARG A 197 -9.57 12.72 7.58
N PHE A 198 -8.76 12.03 6.79
CA PHE A 198 -8.81 10.57 6.63
C PHE A 198 -7.74 9.84 7.45
N MET A 199 -6.90 10.59 8.18
CA MET A 199 -5.85 10.03 9.01
C MET A 199 -6.44 9.37 10.27
N LYS A 200 -6.26 8.04 10.37
CA LYS A 200 -6.67 7.26 11.55
C LYS A 200 -5.53 7.00 12.54
N ILE A 201 -4.30 7.02 12.03
CA ILE A 201 -3.09 6.73 12.79
C ILE A 201 -2.20 7.96 12.70
N ARG A 202 -1.67 8.40 13.84
CA ARG A 202 -0.70 9.50 13.91
C ARG A 202 0.66 9.00 13.42
N PRO A 203 1.27 9.63 12.39
CA PRO A 203 2.67 9.41 12.05
C PRO A 203 3.55 9.73 13.26
N ALA A 204 4.68 9.03 13.40
CA ALA A 204 5.60 9.26 14.49
C ALA A 204 7.07 9.21 14.02
N ILE A 205 7.87 10.12 14.55
CA ILE A 205 9.34 10.11 14.43
C ILE A 205 9.92 9.81 15.81
N ARG A 206 10.95 8.99 15.81
CA ARG A 206 11.80 8.70 16.94
C ARG A 206 13.19 9.26 16.66
N LEU A 207 13.75 9.98 17.63
CA LEU A 207 15.10 10.48 17.61
C LEU A 207 15.91 9.74 18.67
N ASP A 208 16.93 9.01 18.22
CA ASP A 208 17.88 8.31 19.08
C ASP A 208 19.13 9.16 19.22
N PHE A 209 19.64 9.30 20.46
CA PHE A 209 20.82 10.09 20.77
C PHE A 209 21.99 9.19 21.16
N LYS A 210 23.14 9.38 20.52
CA LYS A 210 24.39 8.67 20.86
C LYS A 210 25.50 9.69 21.06
N GLU A 211 26.03 9.78 22.27
CA GLU A 211 27.25 10.54 22.55
C GLU A 211 28.48 9.72 22.16
N ASP A 212 29.45 10.38 21.54
CA ASP A 212 30.78 9.88 21.24
C ASP A 212 31.86 10.90 21.67
N ASP A 213 33.14 10.51 21.62
CA ASP A 213 34.25 11.37 22.07
C ASP A 213 34.42 12.65 21.22
N ASP A 214 33.80 12.71 20.03
CA ASP A 214 33.87 13.83 19.07
C ASP A 214 32.57 14.67 19.04
N GLY A 215 31.61 14.40 19.93
CA GLY A 215 30.32 15.12 20.04
C GLY A 215 29.12 14.17 20.18
N ALA A 216 27.96 14.56 19.67
CA ALA A 216 26.78 13.71 19.69
C ALA A 216 26.16 13.50 18.32
N ALA A 217 25.70 12.28 18.06
CA ALA A 217 24.98 11.90 16.86
C ALA A 217 23.49 11.72 17.17
N ILE A 218 22.64 12.34 16.35
CA ILE A 218 21.20 12.13 16.35
C ILE A 218 20.85 11.24 15.16
N GLU A 219 20.18 10.13 15.43
CA GLU A 219 19.64 9.23 14.42
C GLU A 219 18.11 9.30 14.46
N ALA A 220 17.51 9.80 13.38
CA ALA A 220 16.06 9.91 13.26
C ALA A 220 15.50 8.71 12.50
N TYR A 221 14.48 8.10 13.08
CA TYR A 221 13.74 6.99 12.49
C TYR A 221 12.26 7.32 12.50
N SER A 222 11.60 7.16 11.36
CA SER A 222 10.17 7.02 11.37
C SER A 222 9.77 5.66 11.94
N GLN A 223 8.92 5.64 12.97
CA GLN A 223 8.42 4.37 13.45
C GLN A 223 7.29 3.92 12.54
N GLY A 224 7.51 2.76 11.92
CA GLY A 224 6.59 2.08 11.02
C GLY A 224 5.35 1.55 11.74
N ARG A 225 4.51 2.43 12.28
CA ARG A 225 3.08 2.11 12.29
C ARG A 225 2.68 2.03 10.83
N THR A 226 2.22 0.86 10.43
CA THR A 226 1.62 0.61 9.12
C THR A 226 0.56 1.68 8.87
N VAL A 227 0.89 2.75 8.14
CA VAL A 227 -0.10 3.75 7.75
C VAL A 227 -0.91 3.11 6.63
N ILE A 228 -1.97 2.42 7.02
CA ILE A 228 -2.96 1.86 6.10
C ILE A 228 -3.89 2.99 5.74
N GLY A 229 -3.79 3.49 4.51
CA GLY A 229 -4.61 4.62 4.07
C GLY A 229 -4.62 4.78 2.55
N MET A 230 -5.45 5.70 2.08
CA MET A 230 -5.33 6.24 0.73
C MET A 230 -3.91 6.77 0.53
N TYR A 231 -3.38 6.67 -0.69
CA TYR A 231 -2.07 7.17 -1.08
C TYR A 231 -1.79 8.58 -0.53
N ASP A 232 -2.77 9.47 -0.57
CA ASP A 232 -2.64 10.85 -0.08
C ASP A 232 -2.36 10.94 1.42
N VAL A 233 -2.87 10.02 2.24
CA VAL A 233 -2.60 9.97 3.70
C VAL A 233 -1.15 9.55 3.95
N VAL A 234 -0.63 8.63 3.14
CA VAL A 234 0.77 8.17 3.22
C VAL A 234 1.72 9.30 2.78
N GLN A 235 1.41 9.98 1.68
CA GLN A 235 2.18 11.13 1.23
C GLN A 235 2.15 12.28 2.24
N LEU A 236 0.99 12.57 2.82
CA LEU A 236 0.88 13.56 3.88
C LEU A 236 1.74 13.18 5.09
N ALA A 237 1.71 11.91 5.53
CA ALA A 237 2.56 11.44 6.63
C ALA A 237 4.06 11.65 6.33
N GLN A 238 4.48 11.45 5.08
CA GLN A 238 5.84 11.73 4.65
C GLN A 238 6.15 13.24 4.69
N GLU A 239 5.30 14.09 4.13
CA GLU A 239 5.48 15.55 4.12
C GLU A 239 5.55 16.14 5.55
N MET A 240 4.65 15.71 6.43
CA MET A 240 4.63 16.08 7.84
C MET A 240 5.94 15.69 8.52
N SER A 241 6.43 14.49 8.25
CA SER A 241 7.61 14.00 8.92
C SER A 241 8.92 14.59 8.39
N GLU A 242 9.00 14.88 7.09
CA GLU A 242 10.10 15.67 6.52
C GLU A 242 10.13 17.07 7.12
N THR A 243 8.96 17.68 7.34
CA THR A 243 8.83 18.97 8.02
C THR A 243 9.32 18.90 9.47
N ALA A 244 8.87 17.90 10.23
CA ALA A 244 9.30 17.69 11.62
C ALA A 244 10.80 17.41 11.70
N LEU A 245 11.35 16.60 10.80
CA LEU A 245 12.78 16.34 10.74
C LEU A 245 13.58 17.61 10.44
N GLY A 246 13.11 18.45 9.52
CA GLY A 246 13.71 19.75 9.23
C GLY A 246 13.77 20.64 10.47
N GLN A 247 12.64 20.77 11.19
CA GLN A 247 12.56 21.53 12.43
C GLN A 247 13.46 20.97 13.54
N ALA A 248 13.51 19.64 13.70
CA ALA A 248 14.40 18.99 14.67
C ALA A 248 15.87 19.27 14.36
N ARG A 249 16.25 19.21 13.08
CA ARG A 249 17.62 19.47 12.64
C ARG A 249 18.00 20.93 12.86
N GLU A 250 17.13 21.88 12.50
CA GLU A 250 17.38 23.31 12.73
C GLU A 250 17.52 23.64 14.22
N ALA A 251 16.73 23.01 15.08
CA ALA A 251 16.80 23.21 16.52
C ALA A 251 18.11 22.70 17.15
N THR A 252 18.67 21.62 16.57
CA THR A 252 19.76 20.85 17.18
C THR A 252 21.09 20.97 16.44
N SER A 253 21.15 21.64 15.29
CA SER A 253 22.39 21.93 14.57
C SER A 253 23.19 23.09 15.18
#